data_AF-A0A9X9M8V9-F1
#
_entry.id   AF-A0A9X9M8V9-F1
#
_cell.length_a   1.000
_cell.length_b   1.000
_cell.length_c   1.000
_cell.angle_alpha   90.00
_cell.angle_beta   90.00
_cell.angle_gamma   90.00
#
_symmetry.space_group_name_H-M   'P 1'
#
loop_
_entity.id
_entity.type
_entity.pdbx_description
1 polymer ?
#
loop_
_entity_poly.entity_id
_entity_poly.type
_entity_poly.pdbx_seq_one_letter_code
_entity_poly.pdbx_strand_id
1 'polypeptide(L)'
;MGENSGALSAQAAVGPGGRARPEVRSMVDVLADHAGELVRTDSPNFLCSVLPSHWRCNKTLPVAFKVVALGDVPDGTVVTVMAGNDENYSAELRNASAVMKNQVARFNDLRFVGRSGRGKSFTLTITVFTNPTQVATYHRAIKVTVDAPRALQGTGRSWRTRPSHSLTASGTWNGCACG
;
A
#
# COMPACT_ATOMS: atom_id res chain seq x y z
N MET A 1 -48.84 30.29 -52.47
CA MET A 1 -48.16 30.84 -51.29
C MET A 1 -49.21 31.16 -50.22
N GLY A 2 -49.05 30.62 -49.02
CA GLY A 2 -49.88 30.99 -47.86
C GLY A 2 -50.09 29.85 -46.87
N GLU A 3 -49.01 29.30 -46.32
CA GLU A 3 -49.07 28.35 -45.20
C GLU A 3 -49.05 29.14 -43.89
N ASN A 4 -50.04 28.92 -43.00
CA ASN A 4 -49.96 29.38 -41.61
C ASN A 4 -50.65 28.40 -40.64
N SER A 5 -49.79 27.67 -39.92
CA SER A 5 -49.84 27.23 -38.52
C SER A 5 -51.09 26.64 -37.89
N GLY A 6 -50.85 25.49 -37.24
CA GLY A 6 -51.29 25.31 -35.85
C GLY A 6 -51.88 23.95 -35.55
N ALA A 7 -51.09 23.07 -34.92
CA ALA A 7 -51.45 22.25 -33.76
C ALA A 7 -50.51 21.02 -33.66
N LEU A 8 -49.40 21.18 -32.96
CA LEU A 8 -48.66 20.04 -32.40
C LEU A 8 -49.41 19.59 -31.14
N SER A 9 -50.12 18.47 -31.24
CA SER A 9 -50.64 17.75 -30.08
C SER A 9 -49.73 16.57 -29.76
N ALA A 10 -49.45 16.46 -28.47
CA ALA A 10 -48.60 15.52 -27.77
C ALA A 10 -48.75 14.06 -28.21
N GLN A 11 -47.64 13.31 -28.14
CA GLN A 11 -47.64 11.99 -27.51
C GLN A 11 -46.25 11.63 -27.00
N ALA A 12 -46.19 11.45 -25.69
CA ALA A 12 -45.06 10.97 -24.92
C ALA A 12 -44.88 9.47 -25.12
N ALA A 13 -43.62 9.04 -25.22
CA ALA A 13 -43.22 7.67 -24.89
C ALA A 13 -41.78 7.70 -24.33
N VAL A 14 -41.63 8.26 -23.13
CA VAL A 14 -40.41 8.07 -22.33
C VAL A 14 -40.51 6.69 -21.69
N GLY A 15 -39.86 5.71 -22.30
CA GLY A 15 -39.72 4.37 -21.71
C GLY A 15 -38.92 4.44 -20.40
N PRO A 16 -39.29 3.67 -19.36
CA PRO A 16 -38.54 3.60 -18.11
C PRO A 16 -37.33 2.68 -18.34
N GLY A 17 -36.31 3.23 -18.99
CA GLY A 17 -35.03 2.57 -19.25
C GLY A 17 -33.88 3.39 -18.70
N GLY A 18 -34.09 4.06 -17.56
CA GLY A 18 -33.03 4.66 -16.78
C GLY A 18 -32.11 3.55 -16.29
N ARG A 19 -31.15 3.16 -17.13
CA ARG A 19 -30.01 2.35 -16.74
C ARG A 19 -29.40 3.11 -15.57
N ALA A 20 -29.63 2.61 -14.36
CA ALA A 20 -29.08 3.16 -13.15
C ALA A 20 -27.60 3.39 -13.43
N ARG A 21 -27.18 4.67 -13.39
CA ARG A 21 -25.76 4.97 -13.31
C ARG A 21 -25.22 4.10 -12.20
N PRO A 22 -24.11 3.36 -12.38
CA PRO A 22 -23.48 2.68 -11.26
C PRO A 22 -23.28 3.76 -10.20
N GLU A 23 -23.97 3.60 -9.09
CA GLU A 23 -23.91 4.53 -7.99
C GLU A 23 -22.44 4.62 -7.60
N VAL A 24 -21.87 5.82 -7.66
CA VAL A 24 -20.47 6.07 -7.32
C VAL A 24 -20.28 5.49 -5.91
N ARG A 25 -19.55 4.38 -5.79
CA ARG A 25 -19.34 3.74 -4.49
C ARG A 25 -18.68 4.77 -3.58
N SER A 26 -19.35 5.12 -2.49
CA SER A 26 -18.83 6.11 -1.56
C SER A 26 -17.50 5.62 -1.00
N MET A 27 -16.52 6.52 -0.90
CA MET A 27 -15.24 6.23 -0.26
C MET A 27 -15.40 5.60 1.13
N VAL A 28 -16.44 6.00 1.85
CA VAL A 28 -16.73 5.55 3.21
C VAL A 28 -17.06 4.06 3.23
N ASP A 29 -17.88 3.59 2.27
CA ASP A 29 -18.34 2.21 2.22
C ASP A 29 -17.19 1.26 1.83
N VAL A 30 -16.38 1.65 0.84
CA VAL A 30 -15.23 0.84 0.39
C VAL A 30 -14.17 0.72 1.48
N LEU A 31 -13.93 1.79 2.25
CA LEU A 31 -13.02 1.77 3.40
C LEU A 31 -13.58 0.95 4.56
N ALA A 32 -14.90 0.90 4.75
CA ALA A 32 -15.54 0.08 5.77
C ALA A 32 -15.46 -1.42 5.44
N ASP A 33 -15.70 -1.80 4.19
CA ASP A 33 -15.63 -3.19 3.71
C ASP A 33 -14.20 -3.78 3.78
N HIS A 34 -13.19 -2.92 3.73
CA HIS A 34 -11.76 -3.28 3.75
C HIS A 34 -11.01 -2.57 4.88
N ALA A 35 -11.66 -2.41 6.04
CA ALA A 35 -11.17 -1.61 7.16
C ALA A 35 -9.70 -1.90 7.50
N GLY A 36 -8.83 -0.92 7.24
CA GLY A 36 -7.39 -0.97 7.54
C GLY A 36 -6.48 -1.49 6.43
N GLU A 37 -7.03 -2.02 5.33
CA GLU A 37 -6.22 -2.51 4.19
C GLU A 37 -5.97 -1.46 3.12
N LEU A 38 -6.85 -0.44 3.01
CA LEU A 38 -6.80 0.58 1.99
C LEU A 38 -6.54 1.97 2.57
N VAL A 39 -5.80 2.79 1.84
CA VAL A 39 -5.46 4.18 2.14
C VAL A 39 -5.84 5.08 0.98
N ARG A 40 -6.20 6.32 1.30
CA ARG A 40 -6.47 7.36 0.30
C ARG A 40 -5.18 7.79 -0.40
N THR A 41 -5.30 7.98 -1.70
CA THR A 41 -4.29 8.69 -2.50
C THR A 41 -4.57 10.19 -2.46
N ASP A 42 -3.75 11.01 -3.13
CA ASP A 42 -4.05 12.43 -3.37
C ASP A 42 -5.29 12.66 -4.27
N SER A 43 -5.68 11.64 -5.04
CA SER A 43 -6.81 11.67 -5.95
C SER A 43 -8.06 11.14 -5.25
N PRO A 44 -9.21 11.85 -5.34
CA PRO A 44 -10.45 11.42 -4.69
C PRO A 44 -11.06 10.17 -5.33
N ASN A 45 -10.59 9.77 -6.52
CA ASN A 45 -11.14 8.65 -7.29
C ASN A 45 -10.42 7.32 -7.03
N PHE A 46 -9.27 7.34 -6.35
CA PHE A 46 -8.43 6.15 -6.18
C PHE A 46 -8.02 5.91 -4.73
N LEU A 47 -8.16 4.66 -4.30
CA LEU A 47 -7.58 4.13 -3.08
C LEU A 47 -6.50 3.12 -3.44
N CYS A 48 -5.56 2.88 -2.54
CA CYS A 48 -4.56 1.83 -2.73
C CYS A 48 -4.30 1.06 -1.45
N SER A 49 -3.65 -0.10 -1.53
CA SER A 49 -3.30 -0.87 -0.35
C SER A 49 -2.29 -0.13 0.54
N VAL A 50 -2.48 -0.24 1.86
CA VAL A 50 -1.49 0.22 2.84
C VAL A 50 -0.20 -0.57 2.64
N LEU A 51 0.93 0.15 2.51
CA LEU A 51 2.25 -0.46 2.42
C LEU A 51 2.94 -0.45 3.77
N PRO A 52 3.83 -1.43 4.07
CA PRO A 52 4.68 -1.38 5.24
C PRO A 52 5.53 -0.11 5.23
N SER A 53 5.66 0.55 6.39
CA SER A 53 6.46 1.78 6.49
C SER A 53 7.94 1.58 6.18
N HIS A 54 8.47 0.36 6.39
CA HIS A 54 9.84 -0.01 6.08
C HIS A 54 9.91 -1.47 5.60
N TRP A 55 10.45 -1.69 4.40
CA TRP A 55 10.55 -3.01 3.78
C TRP A 55 11.93 -3.32 3.19
N ARG A 56 12.17 -4.61 2.93
CA ARG A 56 13.41 -5.14 2.36
C ARG A 56 13.32 -5.08 0.84
N CYS A 57 14.36 -4.58 0.19
CA CYS A 57 14.41 -4.56 -1.27
C CYS A 57 14.31 -5.99 -1.86
N ASN A 58 13.63 -6.10 -3.00
CA ASN A 58 13.34 -7.31 -3.77
C ASN A 58 12.63 -8.44 -2.99
N LYS A 59 12.06 -8.13 -1.82
CA LYS A 59 11.24 -9.05 -1.03
C LYS A 59 9.75 -8.84 -1.34
N THR A 60 9.03 -9.93 -1.55
CA THR A 60 7.56 -9.95 -1.69
C THR A 60 6.89 -9.21 -0.54
N LEU A 61 5.95 -8.32 -0.85
CA LEU A 61 5.15 -7.61 0.16
C LEU A 61 4.29 -8.59 0.96
N PRO A 62 3.98 -8.30 2.23
CA PRO A 62 3.17 -9.19 3.06
C PRO A 62 1.73 -9.31 2.55
N VAL A 63 1.23 -8.24 1.93
CA VAL A 63 -0.08 -8.17 1.29
C VAL A 63 0.12 -7.73 -0.16
N ALA A 64 -0.65 -8.32 -1.08
CA ALA A 64 -0.63 -7.92 -2.47
C ALA A 64 -1.12 -6.47 -2.61
N PHE A 65 -0.34 -5.64 -3.30
CA PHE A 65 -0.72 -4.26 -3.57
C PHE A 65 -1.89 -4.20 -4.54
N LYS A 66 -2.91 -3.40 -4.21
CA LYS A 66 -4.09 -3.18 -5.03
C LYS A 66 -4.30 -1.68 -5.23
N VAL A 67 -4.85 -1.31 -6.37
CA VAL A 67 -5.41 0.02 -6.62
C VAL A 67 -6.91 -0.16 -6.87
N VAL A 68 -7.73 0.59 -6.14
CA VAL A 68 -9.19 0.52 -6.21
C VAL A 68 -9.71 1.83 -6.77
N ALA A 69 -10.51 1.75 -7.83
CA ALA A 69 -11.16 2.88 -8.46
C ALA A 69 -12.58 3.05 -7.92
N LEU A 70 -12.93 4.27 -7.52
CA LEU A 70 -14.25 4.62 -7.00
C LEU A 70 -15.20 5.10 -8.09
N GLY A 71 -14.66 5.72 -9.14
CA GLY A 71 -15.38 6.06 -10.36
C GLY A 71 -15.22 4.99 -11.44
N ASP A 72 -16.06 5.01 -12.46
CA ASP A 72 -16.07 3.99 -13.52
C ASP A 72 -14.73 3.94 -14.29
N VAL A 73 -14.01 2.82 -14.16
CA VAL A 73 -12.79 2.55 -14.93
C VAL A 73 -13.01 1.25 -15.70
N PRO A 74 -12.93 1.27 -17.04
CA PRO A 74 -13.17 0.06 -17.84
C PRO A 74 -12.24 -1.08 -17.44
N ASP A 75 -12.78 -2.29 -17.39
CA ASP A 75 -11.99 -3.51 -17.26
C ASP A 75 -11.00 -3.63 -18.41
N GLY A 76 -9.80 -4.14 -18.13
CA GLY A 76 -8.70 -4.17 -19.10
C GLY A 76 -7.81 -2.92 -19.07
N THR A 77 -8.23 -1.84 -18.38
CA THR A 77 -7.38 -0.64 -18.24
C THR A 77 -6.09 -1.00 -17.51
N VAL A 78 -4.95 -0.65 -18.11
CA VAL A 78 -3.65 -0.87 -17.48
C VAL A 78 -3.45 0.14 -16.35
N VAL A 79 -2.85 -0.31 -15.26
CA VAL A 79 -2.40 0.51 -14.14
C VAL A 79 -0.92 0.25 -13.92
N THR A 80 -0.12 1.31 -13.80
CA THR A 80 1.30 1.18 -13.46
C THR A 80 1.63 1.96 -12.19
N VAL A 81 2.71 1.54 -11.54
CA VAL A 81 3.27 2.22 -10.37
C VAL A 81 4.70 2.60 -10.69
N MET A 82 5.05 3.84 -10.39
CA MET A 82 6.43 4.31 -10.30
C MET A 82 6.73 4.67 -8.85
N ALA A 83 8.00 4.59 -8.45
CA ALA A 83 8.46 4.98 -7.13
C ALA A 83 9.64 5.92 -7.27
N GLY A 84 9.65 7.02 -6.53
CA GLY A 84 10.72 8.00 -6.62
C GLY A 84 10.82 8.91 -5.40
N ASN A 85 11.98 9.52 -5.23
CA ASN A 85 12.27 10.62 -4.30
C ASN A 85 13.56 11.35 -4.71
N ASP A 86 14.06 12.25 -3.85
CA ASP A 86 15.25 13.07 -4.13
C ASP A 86 16.56 12.27 -4.26
N GLU A 87 16.65 11.07 -3.68
CA GLU A 87 17.86 10.22 -3.81
C GLU A 87 17.78 9.29 -5.02
N ASN A 88 16.58 8.82 -5.33
CA ASN A 88 16.36 7.92 -6.43
C ASN A 88 15.10 8.37 -7.14
N TYR A 89 15.31 9.16 -8.20
CA TYR A 89 14.24 9.81 -8.96
C TYR A 89 13.27 8.79 -9.57
N SER A 90 13.77 7.64 -10.01
CA SER A 90 12.96 6.55 -10.55
C SER A 90 13.56 5.21 -10.13
N ALA A 91 13.00 4.66 -9.06
CA ALA A 91 13.46 3.41 -8.48
C ALA A 91 13.03 2.21 -9.34
N GLU A 92 13.92 1.23 -9.46
CA GLU A 92 13.60 -0.03 -10.10
C GLU A 92 12.54 -0.80 -9.31
N LEU A 93 11.49 -1.23 -10.01
CA LEU A 93 10.40 -2.04 -9.49
C LEU A 93 10.25 -3.31 -10.34
N ARG A 94 9.73 -4.38 -9.74
CA ARG A 94 9.31 -5.60 -10.46
C ARG A 94 7.81 -5.76 -10.36
N ASN A 95 7.19 -6.22 -11.45
CA ASN A 95 5.74 -6.43 -11.55
C ASN A 95 4.96 -5.14 -11.21
N ALA A 96 5.44 -4.01 -11.70
CA ALA A 96 4.88 -2.68 -11.46
C ALA A 96 3.73 -2.31 -12.40
N SER A 97 3.15 -3.29 -13.08
CA SER A 97 1.96 -3.15 -13.91
C SER A 97 0.89 -4.15 -13.47
N ALA A 98 -0.36 -3.74 -13.55
CA ALA A 98 -1.54 -4.54 -13.29
C ALA A 98 -2.65 -4.14 -14.26
N VAL A 99 -3.70 -4.97 -14.33
CA VAL A 99 -4.88 -4.71 -15.15
C VAL A 99 -6.07 -4.50 -14.24
N MET A 100 -6.84 -3.43 -14.48
CA MET A 100 -8.07 -3.14 -13.78
C MET A 100 -9.12 -4.20 -14.12
N LYS A 101 -9.75 -4.76 -13.08
CA LYS A 101 -10.87 -5.68 -13.21
C LYS A 101 -11.84 -5.47 -12.06
N ASN A 102 -13.13 -5.28 -12.36
CA ASN A 102 -14.16 -4.99 -11.36
C ASN A 102 -13.72 -3.86 -10.42
N GLN A 103 -13.21 -2.76 -10.98
CA GLN A 103 -12.72 -1.58 -10.24
C GLN A 103 -11.49 -1.82 -9.35
N VAL A 104 -10.82 -2.98 -9.45
CA VAL A 104 -9.61 -3.29 -8.69
C VAL A 104 -8.49 -3.74 -9.62
N ALA A 105 -7.36 -3.05 -9.60
CA ALA A 105 -6.12 -3.47 -10.23
C ALA A 105 -5.23 -4.14 -9.17
N ARG A 106 -5.11 -5.47 -9.23
CA ARG A 106 -4.29 -6.25 -8.29
C ARG A 106 -2.92 -6.52 -8.89
N PHE A 107 -1.87 -6.06 -8.22
CA PHE A 107 -0.50 -6.29 -8.65
C PHE A 107 -0.04 -7.68 -8.25
N ASN A 108 0.53 -8.41 -9.21
CA ASN A 108 1.04 -9.75 -8.99
C ASN A 108 2.46 -9.68 -8.43
N ASP A 109 2.59 -9.73 -7.11
CA ASP A 109 3.90 -9.71 -6.44
C ASP A 109 4.75 -8.48 -6.82
N LEU A 110 4.18 -7.28 -6.62
CA LEU A 110 4.91 -6.02 -6.72
C LEU A 110 6.12 -6.02 -5.77
N ARG A 111 7.31 -5.69 -6.28
CA ARG A 111 8.52 -5.58 -5.46
C ARG A 111 9.28 -4.30 -5.74
N PHE A 112 9.87 -3.76 -4.67
CA PHE A 112 10.77 -2.62 -4.72
C PHE A 112 12.22 -3.09 -4.79
N VAL A 113 12.92 -2.89 -5.91
CA VAL A 113 14.34 -3.27 -6.04
C VAL A 113 15.23 -2.09 -5.66
N GLY A 114 14.91 -0.90 -6.14
CA GLY A 114 15.60 0.33 -5.77
C GLY A 114 15.47 0.66 -4.28
N ARG A 115 16.51 1.26 -3.70
CA ARG A 115 16.52 1.72 -2.30
C ARG A 115 16.08 3.17 -2.23
N SER A 116 15.35 3.53 -1.17
CA SER A 116 14.81 4.88 -0.98
C SER A 116 15.74 5.84 -0.26
N GLY A 117 16.81 5.34 0.35
CA GLY A 117 17.76 6.16 1.09
C GLY A 117 17.67 6.02 2.61
N ARG A 118 18.66 6.57 3.32
CA ARG A 118 18.70 6.55 4.79
C ARG A 118 17.66 7.54 5.33
N GLY A 119 16.65 7.02 6.01
CA GLY A 119 15.59 7.85 6.61
C GLY A 119 14.60 8.46 5.61
N LYS A 120 14.68 8.08 4.33
CA LYS A 120 13.81 8.58 3.26
C LYS A 120 12.85 7.51 2.78
N SER A 121 11.64 7.92 2.43
CA SER A 121 10.62 7.05 1.84
C SER A 121 10.45 7.37 0.37
N PHE A 122 9.96 6.41 -0.40
CA PHE A 122 9.45 6.65 -1.74
C PHE A 122 8.08 7.31 -1.69
N THR A 123 7.85 8.15 -2.68
CA THR A 123 6.53 8.55 -3.13
C THR A 123 6.16 7.67 -4.32
N LEU A 124 4.94 7.13 -4.33
CA LEU A 124 4.46 6.34 -5.45
C LEU A 124 3.61 7.20 -6.38
N THR A 125 3.84 7.06 -7.67
CA THR A 125 2.99 7.62 -8.72
C THR A 125 2.25 6.47 -9.38
N ILE A 126 0.94 6.44 -9.21
CA ILE A 126 0.02 5.45 -9.77
C ILE A 126 -0.59 6.07 -11.02
N THR A 127 -0.36 5.45 -12.17
CA THR A 127 -0.90 5.91 -13.45
C THR A 127 -1.96 4.93 -13.92
N VAL A 128 -3.17 5.42 -14.15
CA VAL A 128 -4.31 4.65 -14.67
C VAL A 128 -4.55 5.10 -16.11
N PHE A 129 -4.34 4.21 -17.07
CA PHE A 129 -4.36 4.52 -18.50
C PHE A 129 -5.78 4.58 -19.09
N THR A 130 -6.64 5.41 -18.49
CA THR A 130 -7.91 5.84 -19.09
C THR A 130 -7.68 6.90 -20.17
N ASN A 131 -8.74 7.33 -20.85
CA ASN A 131 -8.69 8.48 -21.76
C ASN A 131 -9.69 9.56 -21.28
N PRO A 132 -9.22 10.65 -20.65
CA PRO A 132 -7.82 11.02 -20.41
C PRO A 132 -7.14 10.18 -19.30
N THR A 133 -5.81 10.12 -19.32
CA THR A 133 -5.02 9.41 -18.30
C THR A 133 -5.22 10.05 -16.94
N GLN A 134 -5.39 9.22 -15.91
CA GLN A 134 -5.50 9.68 -14.53
C GLN A 134 -4.24 9.30 -13.75
N VAL A 135 -3.82 10.18 -12.85
CA VAL A 135 -2.64 9.98 -12.00
C VAL A 135 -3.05 10.21 -10.55
N ALA A 136 -2.55 9.34 -9.68
CA ALA A 136 -2.71 9.43 -8.24
C ALA A 136 -1.37 9.21 -7.54
N THR A 137 -1.12 9.94 -6.47
CA THR A 137 0.13 9.93 -5.73
C THR A 137 -0.08 9.40 -4.32
N TYR A 138 0.81 8.51 -3.88
CA TYR A 138 0.89 8.06 -2.50
C TYR A 138 2.22 8.54 -1.90
N HIS A 139 2.15 9.66 -1.17
CA HIS A 139 3.30 10.30 -0.57
C HIS A 139 3.88 9.51 0.61
N ARG A 140 5.21 9.48 0.69
CA ARG A 140 5.97 8.85 1.80
C ARG A 140 5.51 7.41 2.10
N ALA A 141 5.12 6.67 1.06
CA ALA A 141 4.45 5.38 1.17
C ALA A 141 5.30 4.29 1.85
N ILE A 142 6.60 4.22 1.50
CA ILE A 142 7.45 3.10 1.93
C ILE A 142 8.93 3.47 1.95
N LYS A 143 9.63 3.12 3.02
CA LYS A 143 11.10 3.14 3.06
C LYS A 143 11.64 1.78 2.64
N VAL A 144 12.57 1.76 1.69
CA VAL A 144 13.14 0.52 1.14
C VAL A 144 14.65 0.51 1.33
N THR A 145 15.16 -0.52 2.02
CA THR A 145 16.59 -0.72 2.26
C THR A 145 16.95 -2.20 2.11
N VAL A 146 18.25 -2.50 2.19
CA VAL A 146 18.75 -3.89 2.14
C VAL A 146 18.25 -4.71 3.33
N ASP A 147 18.35 -4.13 4.52
CA ASP A 147 17.76 -4.68 5.74
C ASP A 147 16.49 -3.90 6.09
N ALA A 148 15.31 -4.54 6.02
CA ALA A 148 14.08 -4.03 6.63
C ALA A 148 14.25 -3.94 8.16
N PRO A 149 13.26 -3.46 8.95
CA PRO A 149 13.32 -3.61 10.40
C PRO A 149 13.50 -5.10 10.69
N ARG A 150 14.70 -5.49 11.14
CA ARG A 150 14.89 -6.79 11.74
C ARG A 150 14.07 -6.72 13.01
N ALA A 151 13.08 -7.61 13.14
CA ALA A 151 12.47 -7.84 14.45
C ALA A 151 13.64 -8.01 15.43
N LEU A 152 13.63 -7.25 16.52
CA LEU A 152 14.48 -7.58 17.66
C LEU A 152 13.96 -8.95 18.11
N GLN A 153 14.54 -10.02 17.57
CA GLN A 153 14.35 -11.35 18.13
C GLN A 153 14.96 -11.27 19.51
N GLY A 154 14.10 -10.95 20.50
CA GLY A 154 14.36 -11.17 21.90
C GLY A 154 14.58 -12.66 22.10
N THR A 155 15.79 -13.12 21.77
CA THR A 155 16.33 -14.33 22.37
C THR A 155 16.83 -13.87 23.73
N GLY A 156 16.06 -14.26 24.74
CA GLY A 156 16.42 -14.06 26.12
C GLY A 156 17.82 -14.61 26.37
N ARG A 157 18.82 -13.73 26.38
CA ARG A 157 19.86 -13.87 27.39
C ARG A 157 19.23 -13.33 28.66
N SER A 158 18.55 -14.25 29.35
CA SER A 158 18.46 -14.24 30.80
C SER A 158 19.82 -13.76 31.29
N TRP A 159 19.90 -12.52 31.76
CA TRP A 159 20.89 -12.18 32.76
C TRP A 159 20.60 -13.17 33.89
N ARG A 160 21.33 -14.29 33.92
CA ARG A 160 21.42 -15.10 35.12
C ARG A 160 21.95 -14.13 36.16
N THR A 161 21.04 -13.58 36.97
CA THR A 161 21.36 -13.12 38.30
C THR A 161 22.16 -14.24 38.93
N ARG A 162 23.46 -14.00 39.13
CA ARG A 162 24.31 -14.87 39.93
C ARG A 162 23.59 -15.00 41.27
N PRO A 163 23.25 -16.20 41.76
CA PRO A 163 22.84 -16.32 43.14
C PRO A 163 24.05 -15.93 43.98
N SER A 164 23.91 -14.89 44.79
CA SER A 164 24.87 -14.56 45.83
C SER A 164 24.85 -15.69 46.85
N HIS A 165 25.78 -16.64 46.70
CA HIS A 165 26.11 -17.54 47.80
C HIS A 165 26.81 -16.71 48.87
N SER A 166 26.12 -16.53 50.00
CA SER A 166 26.70 -16.09 51.26
C SER A 166 27.69 -17.15 51.75
N LEU A 167 28.98 -16.90 51.51
CA LEU A 167 30.07 -17.61 52.16
C LEU A 167 30.22 -17.06 53.58
N THR A 168 29.48 -17.65 54.53
CA THR A 168 29.93 -17.73 55.92
C THR A 168 30.97 -18.85 55.99
N ALA A 169 32.24 -18.50 55.89
CA ALA A 169 33.36 -19.40 56.18
C ALA A 169 34.09 -18.88 57.42
N SER A 170 33.60 -19.30 58.58
CA SER A 170 34.41 -19.46 59.78
C SER A 170 35.32 -20.68 59.59
N GLY A 171 36.62 -20.55 59.90
CA GLY A 171 37.44 -21.72 60.22
C GLY A 171 38.76 -21.85 59.48
N THR A 172 39.82 -21.51 60.23
CA THR A 172 41.14 -22.17 60.29
C THR A 172 42.04 -22.17 59.04
N TRP A 173 43.01 -21.25 59.08
CA TRP A 173 44.36 -21.43 58.51
C TRP A 173 45.10 -22.56 59.23
N ASN A 174 45.71 -23.48 58.47
CA ASN A 174 47.13 -23.86 58.55
C ASN A 174 47.40 -25.14 57.75
N GLY A 175 48.49 -25.12 56.98
CA GLY A 175 49.26 -26.35 56.70
C GLY A 175 49.66 -26.57 55.25
N CYS A 176 50.98 -26.71 55.07
CA CYS A 176 51.70 -27.41 54.00
C CYS A 176 52.07 -26.61 52.74
N ALA A 177 53.29 -26.08 52.76
CA ALA A 177 54.16 -26.05 51.59
C ALA A 177 55.52 -26.63 52.00
N CYS A 178 55.81 -27.81 51.46
CA CYS A 178 57.11 -28.44 51.43
C CYS A 178 57.80 -27.97 50.14
N GLY A 179 59.06 -27.57 50.20
CA GLY A 179 59.89 -27.21 49.04
C GLY A 179 60.83 -26.06 49.35
#